data_AF-A0A356J445-F1
#
_entry.id   AF-A0A356J445-F1
#
_cell.length_a   1.000
_cell.length_b   1.000
_cell.length_c   1.000
_cell.angle_alpha   90.00
_cell.angle_beta   90.00
_cell.angle_gamma   90.00
#
_symmetry.space_group_name_H-M   'P 1'
#
loop_
_entity.id
_entity.type
_entity.pdbx_description
1 polymer ?
#
loop_
_entity_poly.entity_id
_entity_poly.type
_entity_poly.pdbx_seq_one_letter_code
_entity_poly.pdbx_strand_id
1 'polypeptide(L)'
;MRMRNSNEGEDGFSRREFISLGALAACAAPLAGHAGTRTGEGKIAVDPNLSVFLSDIHVGGKNVAGQPVYQNPLFAKAVGQVLALDPRPARVLIFGDIALWNGLSADYTESAPLIRRLGDAGIDVYLTAGNHDHREPLFRFHPRQREITPVPGRFVSVVDAGTADFVLLDSLKESGKGEGSANAVDGGLDAA
;
A
#
# COMPACT_ATOMS: atom_id res chain seq x y z
N MET A 1 28.60 -53.80 2.73
CA MET A 1 29.18 -52.48 3.06
C MET A 1 28.08 -51.45 2.89
N ARG A 2 27.51 -50.93 4.00
CA ARG A 2 26.39 -49.97 4.01
C ARG A 2 26.89 -48.59 3.56
N MET A 3 26.32 -48.03 2.49
CA MET A 3 26.42 -46.60 2.20
C MET A 3 25.26 -45.87 2.88
N ARG A 4 25.59 -44.85 3.66
CA ARG A 4 24.65 -43.94 4.34
C ARG A 4 24.19 -42.89 3.34
N ASN A 5 22.88 -42.69 3.20
CA ASN A 5 22.31 -41.44 2.69
C ASN A 5 22.25 -40.44 3.86
N SER A 6 22.95 -39.32 3.75
CA SER A 6 22.73 -38.13 4.56
C SER A 6 21.78 -37.21 3.80
N ASN A 7 20.51 -37.19 4.22
CA ASN A 7 19.56 -36.17 3.83
C ASN A 7 19.60 -35.10 4.94
N GLU A 8 20.37 -34.04 4.75
CA GLU A 8 20.30 -32.87 5.62
C GLU A 8 19.09 -32.05 5.17
N GLY A 9 18.05 -32.06 6.01
CA GLY A 9 16.91 -31.16 5.87
C GLY A 9 17.33 -29.77 6.34
N GLU A 10 17.29 -28.79 5.45
CA GLU A 10 17.32 -27.40 5.86
C GLU A 10 15.96 -27.05 6.46
N ASP A 11 15.92 -26.95 7.79
CA ASP A 11 14.78 -26.43 8.56
C ASP A 11 14.63 -24.92 8.30
N GLY A 12 14.01 -24.57 7.17
CA GLY A 12 13.59 -23.22 6.86
C GLY A 12 12.28 -22.89 7.57
N PHE A 13 12.23 -21.74 8.25
CA PHE A 13 11.01 -21.22 8.88
C PHE A 13 9.84 -21.20 7.89
N SER A 14 8.68 -21.68 8.34
CA SER A 14 7.44 -21.53 7.59
C SER A 14 7.09 -20.04 7.42
N ARG A 15 6.46 -19.68 6.30
CA ARG A 15 5.92 -18.33 6.05
C ARG A 15 5.04 -17.83 7.19
N ARG A 16 4.33 -18.74 7.87
CA ARG A 16 3.50 -18.42 9.04
C ARG A 16 4.35 -18.09 10.27
N GLU A 17 5.45 -18.80 10.48
CA GLU A 17 6.37 -18.56 11.61
C GLU A 17 7.12 -17.24 11.44
N PHE A 18 7.50 -16.88 10.21
CA PHE A 18 8.09 -15.58 9.90
C PHE A 18 7.13 -14.41 10.23
N ILE A 19 5.86 -14.51 9.83
CA ILE A 19 4.85 -13.49 10.15
C ILE A 19 4.56 -13.45 11.66
N SER A 20 4.51 -14.60 12.33
CA SER A 20 4.32 -14.67 13.79
C SER A 20 5.49 -14.05 14.56
N LEU A 21 6.73 -14.23 14.11
CA LEU A 21 7.90 -13.57 14.70
C LEU A 21 7.86 -12.04 14.49
N GLY A 22 7.45 -11.57 13.31
CA GLY A 22 7.30 -10.14 13.02
C GLY A 22 6.22 -9.46 13.87
N ALA A 23 5.08 -10.13 14.11
CA ALA A 23 4.00 -9.61 14.94
C ALA A 23 4.40 -9.48 16.43
N LEU A 24 5.21 -10.40 16.95
CA LEU A 24 5.70 -10.35 18.33
C LEU A 24 6.72 -9.22 18.57
N ALA A 25 7.54 -8.88 17.57
CA ALA A 25 8.49 -7.77 17.66
C ALA A 25 7.79 -6.40 17.68
N ALA A 26 6.62 -6.26 17.07
CA ALA A 26 5.83 -5.02 17.06
C ALA A 26 4.98 -4.81 18.34
N CYS A 27 4.66 -5.88 19.07
CA CYS A 27 3.86 -5.79 20.30
C CYS A 27 4.67 -5.56 21.59
N ALA A 28 6.00 -5.60 21.53
CA ALA A 28 6.88 -5.49 22.69
C ALA A 28 7.52 -4.09 22.87
N ALA A 29 6.95 -3.04 22.28
CA ALA A 29 7.25 -1.68 22.72
C ALA A 29 6.50 -1.43 24.03
N PRO A 30 7.19 -1.14 25.16
CA PRO A 30 6.50 -0.85 26.41
C PRO A 30 5.62 0.38 26.24
N LEU A 31 4.31 0.20 26.45
CA LEU A 31 3.36 1.26 26.79
C LEU A 31 3.76 1.87 28.14
N ALA A 32 4.88 2.59 28.17
CA ALA A 32 5.21 3.50 29.26
C ALA A 32 4.31 4.73 29.09
N GLY A 33 3.24 4.74 29.88
CA GLY A 33 2.16 5.70 29.77
C GLY A 33 2.59 7.16 29.85
N HIS A 34 1.91 7.99 29.08
CA HIS A 34 1.54 9.33 29.49
C HIS A 34 0.05 9.48 29.24
N ALA A 35 -0.76 9.12 30.24
CA ALA A 35 -2.13 9.60 30.36
C ALA A 35 -2.07 11.11 30.66
N GLY A 36 -1.72 11.88 29.65
CA GLY A 36 -1.85 13.33 29.64
C GLY A 36 -3.19 13.65 28.98
N THR A 37 -4.16 14.10 29.76
CA THR A 37 -5.31 14.85 29.23
C THR A 37 -4.78 16.10 28.55
N ARG A 38 -4.47 16.03 27.26
CA ARG A 38 -4.15 17.22 26.44
C ARG A 38 -5.43 17.75 25.84
N THR A 39 -6.11 18.58 26.64
CA THR A 39 -6.94 19.66 26.11
C THR A 39 -6.01 20.75 25.62
N GLY A 40 -5.65 20.71 24.34
CA GLY A 40 -4.86 21.74 23.68
C GLY A 40 -4.86 21.51 22.18
N GLU A 41 -5.16 22.55 21.40
CA GLU A 41 -5.09 22.61 19.93
C GLU A 41 -3.62 22.52 19.42
N GLY A 42 -2.88 21.53 19.89
CA GLY A 42 -1.52 21.24 19.44
C GLY A 42 -1.57 20.32 18.22
N LYS A 43 -0.89 20.70 17.13
CA LYS A 43 -0.69 19.81 15.99
C LYS A 43 -0.07 18.49 16.48
N ILE A 44 -0.67 17.36 16.12
CA ILE A 44 -0.12 16.01 16.39
C ILE A 44 1.29 15.94 15.80
N ALA A 45 2.25 15.43 16.57
CA ALA A 45 3.64 15.33 16.14
C ALA A 45 3.77 14.36 14.95
N VAL A 46 4.70 14.62 14.04
CA VAL A 46 5.05 13.72 12.93
C VAL A 46 6.38 13.06 13.24
N ASP A 47 6.45 11.73 13.10
CA ASP A 47 7.72 10.99 13.19
C ASP A 47 8.31 10.81 11.78
N PRO A 48 9.47 11.44 11.48
CA PRO A 48 10.11 11.35 10.17
C PRO A 48 10.55 9.93 9.79
N ASN A 49 10.72 9.03 10.76
CA ASN A 49 11.18 7.66 10.55
C ASN A 49 10.01 6.65 10.47
N LEU A 50 8.79 7.06 10.82
CA LEU A 50 7.62 6.18 10.76
C LEU A 50 6.99 6.21 9.36
N SER A 51 6.93 5.03 8.75
CA SER A 51 6.33 4.81 7.43
C SER A 51 5.28 3.71 7.52
N VAL A 52 4.15 3.88 6.83
CA VAL A 52 3.10 2.86 6.73
C VAL A 52 3.06 2.33 5.29
N PHE A 53 2.96 1.01 5.17
CA PHE A 53 2.81 0.33 3.89
C PHE A 53 1.42 -0.31 3.80
N LEU A 54 0.70 -0.01 2.73
CA LEU A 54 -0.57 -0.62 2.37
C LEU A 54 -0.44 -1.25 0.98
N SER A 55 -1.29 -2.20 0.65
CA SER A 55 -1.29 -2.91 -0.63
C SER A 55 -2.68 -3.48 -0.86
N ASP A 56 -3.06 -3.72 -2.13
CA ASP A 56 -4.24 -4.49 -2.50
C ASP A 56 -5.53 -4.00 -1.81
N ILE A 57 -5.74 -2.68 -1.80
CA ILE A 57 -6.88 -2.08 -1.11
C ILE A 57 -8.20 -2.34 -1.84
N HIS A 58 -8.14 -2.58 -3.16
CA HIS A 58 -9.22 -3.06 -4.01
C HIS A 58 -10.57 -2.40 -3.74
N VAL A 59 -10.59 -1.07 -3.83
CA VAL A 59 -11.82 -0.31 -3.63
C VAL A 59 -12.72 -0.46 -4.85
N GLY A 60 -13.99 -0.80 -4.63
CA GLY A 60 -14.98 -0.95 -5.68
C GLY A 60 -15.91 0.25 -5.79
N GLY A 61 -16.24 0.66 -7.02
CA GLY A 61 -17.21 1.71 -7.28
C GLY A 61 -18.63 1.29 -6.89
N LYS A 62 -19.27 2.04 -5.99
CA LYS A 62 -20.63 1.73 -5.48
C LYS A 62 -21.72 1.75 -6.56
N ASN A 63 -21.48 2.49 -7.63
CA ASN A 63 -22.43 2.66 -8.74
C ASN A 63 -22.17 1.67 -9.89
N VAL A 64 -21.26 0.70 -9.73
CA VAL A 64 -20.97 -0.32 -10.74
C VAL A 64 -21.74 -1.60 -10.41
N ALA A 65 -22.65 -1.99 -11.31
CA ALA A 65 -23.48 -3.17 -11.12
C ALA A 65 -22.64 -4.45 -10.99
N GLY A 66 -22.89 -5.25 -9.97
CA GLY A 66 -22.20 -6.52 -9.73
C GLY A 66 -20.81 -6.39 -9.09
N GLN A 67 -20.32 -5.17 -8.87
CA GLN A 67 -19.03 -4.93 -8.25
C GLN A 67 -19.14 -4.96 -6.72
N PRO A 68 -18.37 -5.79 -6.00
CA PRO A 68 -18.41 -5.81 -4.55
C PRO A 68 -17.77 -4.56 -3.94
N VAL A 69 -18.29 -4.15 -2.78
CA VAL A 69 -17.84 -2.96 -2.05
C VAL A 69 -17.46 -3.26 -0.59
N TYR A 70 -17.31 -4.54 -0.24
CA TYR A 70 -17.01 -4.95 1.14
C TYR A 70 -15.62 -4.50 1.62
N GLN A 71 -14.68 -4.23 0.71
CA GLN A 71 -13.35 -3.71 1.04
C GLN A 71 -13.35 -2.21 1.34
N ASN A 72 -14.29 -1.44 0.79
CA ASN A 72 -14.38 0.01 0.99
C ASN A 72 -14.42 0.40 2.50
N PRO A 73 -15.28 -0.19 3.36
CA PRO A 73 -15.25 0.13 4.79
C PRO A 73 -13.98 -0.35 5.51
N LEU A 74 -13.32 -1.42 5.02
CA LEU A 74 -12.05 -1.89 5.58
C LEU A 74 -10.92 -0.90 5.28
N PHE A 75 -10.87 -0.38 4.05
CA PHE A 75 -9.91 0.67 3.70
C PHE A 75 -10.17 1.96 4.48
N ALA A 76 -11.45 2.36 4.63
CA ALA A 76 -11.80 3.52 5.46
C ALA A 76 -11.36 3.34 6.93
N LYS A 77 -11.49 2.12 7.47
CA LYS A 77 -11.00 1.76 8.81
C LYS A 77 -9.48 1.85 8.88
N ALA A 78 -8.76 1.30 7.90
CA ALA A 78 -7.30 1.37 7.84
C ALA A 78 -6.80 2.82 7.80
N VAL A 79 -7.41 3.68 6.96
CA VAL A 79 -7.12 5.13 6.96
C VAL A 79 -7.36 5.76 8.33
N GLY A 80 -8.46 5.40 9.00
CA GLY A 80 -8.74 5.86 10.37
C GLY A 80 -7.66 5.44 11.38
N GLN A 81 -7.17 4.20 11.28
CA GLN A 81 -6.10 3.69 12.14
C GLN A 81 -4.78 4.41 11.90
N VAL A 82 -4.41 4.68 10.65
CA VAL A 82 -3.22 5.47 10.30
C VAL A 82 -3.30 6.89 10.87
N LEU A 83 -4.45 7.55 10.72
CA LEU A 83 -4.67 8.91 11.22
C LEU A 83 -4.66 9.01 12.75
N ALA A 84 -4.94 7.90 13.45
CA ALA A 84 -4.95 7.81 14.91
C ALA A 84 -3.57 7.55 15.53
N LEU A 85 -2.53 7.31 14.72
CA LEU A 85 -1.15 7.18 15.21
C LEU A 85 -0.67 8.52 15.80
N ASP A 86 -0.07 8.46 17.00
CA ASP A 86 0.59 9.59 17.69
C ASP A 86 1.95 9.09 18.24
N PRO A 87 3.09 9.44 17.60
CA PRO A 87 3.20 10.39 16.50
C PRO A 87 2.62 9.85 15.18
N ARG A 88 2.21 10.78 14.31
CA ARG A 88 1.72 10.48 12.96
C ARG A 88 2.87 10.06 12.05
N PRO A 89 2.69 9.07 11.15
CA PRO A 89 3.72 8.72 10.18
C PRO A 89 4.01 9.91 9.25
N ALA A 90 5.28 10.08 8.88
CA ALA A 90 5.65 11.03 7.84
C ALA A 90 5.13 10.61 6.46
N ARG A 91 4.97 9.30 6.22
CA ARG A 91 4.63 8.78 4.90
C ARG A 91 3.76 7.52 4.91
N VAL A 92 2.92 7.40 3.88
CA VAL A 92 2.16 6.20 3.54
C VAL A 92 2.50 5.81 2.10
N LEU A 93 2.86 4.55 1.89
CA LEU A 93 3.16 3.97 0.60
C LEU A 93 2.08 2.92 0.29
N ILE A 94 1.34 3.09 -0.81
CA ILE A 94 0.28 2.16 -1.23
C ILE A 94 0.74 1.43 -2.48
N PHE A 95 0.95 0.12 -2.35
CA PHE A 95 1.48 -0.74 -3.39
C PHE A 95 0.38 -1.34 -4.26
N GLY A 96 -0.04 -0.60 -5.30
CA GLY A 96 -0.89 -1.13 -6.36
C GLY A 96 -2.28 -1.59 -5.93
N ASP A 97 -3.02 -2.06 -6.94
CA ASP A 97 -4.36 -2.61 -6.84
C ASP A 97 -5.30 -1.75 -5.98
N ILE A 98 -5.31 -0.46 -6.35
CA ILE A 98 -6.19 0.54 -5.75
C ILE A 98 -7.63 0.29 -6.19
N ALA A 99 -7.81 0.10 -7.50
CA ALA A 99 -9.06 -0.35 -8.06
C ALA A 99 -9.27 -1.85 -7.80
N LEU A 100 -10.54 -2.25 -7.69
CA LEU A 100 -10.88 -3.64 -7.42
C LEU A 100 -10.54 -4.58 -8.59
N TRP A 101 -10.92 -4.23 -9.83
CA TRP A 101 -10.79 -5.15 -10.97
C TRP A 101 -10.08 -4.56 -12.18
N ASN A 102 -10.63 -3.52 -12.79
CA ASN A 102 -10.19 -3.05 -14.11
C ASN A 102 -10.07 -1.52 -14.14
N GLY A 103 -9.57 -0.93 -13.05
CA GLY A 103 -9.22 0.49 -12.98
C GLY A 103 -10.32 1.44 -13.43
N LEU A 104 -11.56 1.21 -13.03
CA LEU A 104 -12.69 2.07 -13.41
C LEU A 104 -12.62 3.39 -12.64
N SER A 105 -12.97 4.50 -13.29
CA SER A 105 -13.12 5.81 -12.62
C SER A 105 -14.03 5.77 -11.39
N ALA A 106 -15.03 4.89 -11.37
CA ALA A 106 -15.91 4.71 -10.22
C ALA A 106 -15.16 4.16 -8.98
N ASP A 107 -14.14 3.34 -9.18
CA ASP A 107 -13.31 2.78 -8.10
C ASP A 107 -12.47 3.89 -7.45
N TYR A 108 -11.84 4.71 -8.29
CA TYR A 108 -11.03 5.83 -7.84
C TYR A 108 -11.87 6.96 -7.23
N THR A 109 -13.11 7.13 -7.67
CA THR A 109 -14.06 8.07 -7.04
C THR A 109 -14.32 7.71 -5.57
N GLU A 110 -14.34 6.42 -5.25
CA GLU A 110 -14.53 5.93 -3.88
C GLU A 110 -13.23 5.95 -3.06
N SER A 111 -12.07 5.64 -3.67
CA SER A 111 -10.79 5.55 -2.95
C SER A 111 -10.10 6.90 -2.74
N ALA A 112 -10.16 7.81 -3.73
CA ALA A 112 -9.41 9.06 -3.71
C ALA A 112 -9.74 9.97 -2.50
N PRO A 113 -10.99 10.11 -2.03
CA PRO A 113 -11.28 10.88 -0.83
C PRO A 113 -10.60 10.33 0.43
N LEU A 114 -10.48 9.00 0.55
CA LEU A 114 -9.81 8.36 1.70
C LEU A 114 -8.30 8.55 1.65
N ILE A 115 -7.70 8.42 0.47
CA ILE A 115 -6.27 8.69 0.25
C ILE A 115 -5.96 10.17 0.52
N ARG A 116 -6.81 11.09 0.05
CA ARG A 116 -6.66 12.54 0.28
C ARG A 116 -6.67 12.89 1.76
N ARG A 117 -7.48 12.21 2.59
CA ARG A 117 -7.49 12.43 4.05
C ARG A 117 -6.12 12.19 4.69
N LEU A 118 -5.30 11.28 4.17
CA LEU A 118 -3.92 11.07 4.64
C LEU A 118 -3.06 12.29 4.30
N GLY A 119 -3.13 12.77 3.05
CA GLY A 119 -2.42 13.98 2.60
C GLY A 119 -2.83 15.24 3.37
N ASP A 120 -4.13 15.46 3.57
CA ASP A 120 -4.68 16.59 4.34
C ASP A 120 -4.20 16.58 5.80
N ALA A 121 -3.83 15.40 6.31
CA ALA A 121 -3.29 15.22 7.65
C ALA A 121 -1.76 15.48 7.73
N GLY A 122 -1.13 15.92 6.63
CA GLY A 122 0.31 16.19 6.55
C GLY A 122 1.17 14.95 6.33
N ILE A 123 0.59 13.84 5.88
CA ILE A 123 1.30 12.60 5.56
C ILE A 123 1.63 12.59 4.06
N ASP A 124 2.89 12.36 3.70
CA ASP A 124 3.25 12.16 2.30
C ASP A 124 2.72 10.83 1.78
N VAL A 125 1.95 10.86 0.69
CA VAL A 125 1.38 9.65 0.09
C VAL A 125 2.04 9.34 -1.25
N TYR A 126 2.54 8.10 -1.38
CA TYR A 126 3.13 7.56 -2.60
C TYR A 126 2.32 6.36 -3.06
N LEU A 127 2.04 6.28 -4.36
CA LEU A 127 1.24 5.21 -4.96
C LEU A 127 2.08 4.48 -6.01
N THR A 128 1.96 3.16 -6.08
CA THR A 128 2.29 2.38 -7.28
C THR A 128 1.03 1.89 -7.95
N ALA A 129 1.11 1.50 -9.22
CA ALA A 129 0.02 0.89 -9.96
C ALA A 129 0.14 -0.64 -9.92
N GLY A 130 -0.98 -1.35 -9.71
CA GLY A 130 -1.07 -2.80 -9.81
C GLY A 130 -1.81 -3.26 -11.07
N ASN A 131 -1.96 -4.57 -11.27
CA ASN A 131 -2.62 -5.12 -12.47
C ASN A 131 -4.13 -4.86 -12.50
N HIS A 132 -4.75 -4.49 -11.39
CA HIS A 132 -6.15 -4.07 -11.36
C HIS A 132 -6.32 -2.58 -11.64
N ASP A 133 -5.23 -1.81 -11.78
CA ASP A 133 -5.25 -0.39 -12.06
C ASP A 133 -5.09 -0.06 -13.53
N HIS A 134 -5.48 1.18 -13.88
CA HIS A 134 -5.14 1.82 -15.15
C HIS A 134 -4.48 3.17 -14.91
N ARG A 135 -3.39 3.46 -15.62
CA ARG A 135 -2.56 4.64 -15.31
C ARG A 135 -3.27 5.94 -15.56
N GLU A 136 -3.98 6.06 -16.67
CA GLU A 136 -4.64 7.30 -17.04
C GLU A 136 -5.67 7.73 -15.97
N PRO A 137 -6.69 6.92 -15.62
CA PRO A 137 -7.63 7.30 -14.58
C PRO A 137 -6.91 7.43 -13.23
N LEU A 138 -5.98 6.55 -12.88
CA LEU A 138 -5.26 6.65 -11.61
C LEU A 138 -4.52 7.99 -11.47
N PHE A 139 -3.84 8.48 -12.52
CA PHE A 139 -3.23 9.80 -12.51
C PHE A 139 -4.26 10.94 -12.49
N ARG A 140 -5.40 10.76 -13.14
CA ARG A 140 -6.49 11.75 -13.14
C ARG A 140 -7.02 12.00 -11.72
N PHE A 141 -7.15 10.92 -10.93
CA PHE A 141 -7.60 11.00 -9.54
C PHE A 141 -6.46 11.31 -8.54
N HIS A 142 -5.19 11.06 -8.91
CA HIS A 142 -4.01 11.35 -8.09
C HIS A 142 -2.94 12.16 -8.85
N PRO A 143 -3.24 13.42 -9.25
CA PRO A 143 -2.36 14.21 -10.12
C PRO A 143 -0.98 14.48 -9.54
N ARG A 144 -0.84 14.60 -8.21
CA ARG A 144 0.46 14.75 -7.53
C ARG A 144 1.47 13.67 -7.93
N GLN A 145 1.01 12.43 -8.19
CA GLN A 145 1.89 11.33 -8.56
C GLN A 145 2.58 11.58 -9.92
N ARG A 146 1.96 12.37 -10.81
CA ARG A 146 2.57 12.80 -12.08
C ARG A 146 3.66 13.85 -11.87
N GLU A 147 3.59 14.63 -10.80
CA GLU A 147 4.57 15.68 -10.48
C GLU A 147 5.84 15.11 -9.85
N ILE A 148 5.69 14.05 -9.04
CA ILE A 148 6.81 13.46 -8.29
C ILE A 148 7.49 12.29 -9.00
N THR A 149 6.88 11.74 -10.05
CA THR A 149 7.45 10.59 -10.76
C THR A 149 8.67 10.99 -11.59
N PRO A 150 9.82 10.32 -11.43
CA PRO A 150 10.97 10.54 -12.29
C PRO A 150 10.83 9.88 -13.67
N VAL A 151 9.80 9.04 -13.87
CA VAL A 151 9.54 8.33 -15.13
C VAL A 151 8.19 8.79 -15.69
N PRO A 152 8.18 9.70 -16.69
CA PRO A 152 6.94 10.26 -17.22
C PRO A 152 5.93 9.18 -17.61
N GLY A 153 4.70 9.33 -17.10
CA GLY A 153 3.61 8.40 -17.40
C GLY A 153 3.68 7.06 -16.65
N ARG A 154 4.57 6.89 -15.68
CA ARG A 154 4.64 5.71 -14.79
C ARG A 154 4.52 6.11 -13.32
N PHE A 155 3.96 5.24 -12.50
CA PHE A 155 3.90 5.41 -11.05
C PHE A 155 5.19 4.92 -10.39
N VAL A 156 6.25 5.71 -10.55
CA VAL A 156 7.58 5.46 -9.97
C VAL A 156 7.87 6.56 -8.95
N SER A 157 8.54 6.23 -7.85
CA SER A 157 8.97 7.24 -6.86
C SER A 157 10.26 6.79 -6.17
N VAL A 158 11.09 7.76 -5.79
CA VAL A 158 12.21 7.54 -4.85
C VAL A 158 11.86 8.29 -3.58
N VAL A 159 11.77 7.58 -2.46
CA VAL A 159 11.29 8.12 -1.19
C VAL A 159 12.39 8.03 -0.15
N ASP A 160 12.90 9.20 0.26
CA ASP A 160 13.88 9.34 1.33
C ASP A 160 13.20 9.14 2.70
N ALA A 161 13.64 8.11 3.43
CA ALA A 161 13.23 7.82 4.80
C ALA A 161 14.34 8.11 5.83
N GLY A 162 15.34 8.90 5.46
CA GLY A 162 16.47 9.37 6.26
C GLY A 162 17.57 8.32 6.44
N THR A 163 17.20 7.10 6.82
CA THR A 163 18.15 5.98 7.04
C THR A 163 18.15 4.95 5.90
N ALA A 164 17.18 5.05 5.00
CA ALA A 164 17.04 4.22 3.82
C ALA A 164 16.23 4.97 2.74
N ASP A 165 16.40 4.56 1.49
CA ASP A 165 15.58 5.02 0.37
C ASP A 165 14.66 3.89 -0.10
N PHE A 166 13.38 4.21 -0.32
CA PHE A 166 12.47 3.30 -1.03
C PHE A 166 12.41 3.68 -2.50
N VAL A 167 12.75 2.72 -3.37
CA VAL A 167 12.56 2.84 -4.82
C VAL A 167 11.29 2.08 -5.19
N LEU A 168 10.25 2.83 -5.55
CA LEU A 168 8.94 2.32 -5.89
C LEU A 168 8.85 2.19 -7.41
N LEU A 169 8.55 0.98 -7.88
CA LEU A 169 8.51 0.66 -9.30
C LEU A 169 7.07 0.44 -9.77
N ASP A 170 6.85 0.78 -11.04
CA ASP A 170 5.60 0.54 -11.75
C ASP A 170 5.69 -0.80 -12.51
N SER A 171 5.17 -1.87 -11.90
CA SER A 171 5.19 -3.22 -12.48
C SER A 171 4.00 -3.50 -13.40
N LEU A 172 3.03 -2.58 -13.50
CA LEU A 172 1.80 -2.78 -14.28
C LEU A 172 2.13 -2.99 -15.76
N LYS A 173 1.79 -4.17 -16.29
CA LYS A 173 1.77 -4.44 -17.73
C LYS A 173 0.38 -4.12 -18.28
N GLU A 174 0.19 -2.87 -18.69
CA GLU A 174 -1.09 -2.40 -19.20
C GLU A 174 -1.25 -2.84 -20.66
N SER A 175 -2.12 -3.83 -20.88
CA SER A 175 -2.31 -4.51 -22.16
C SER A 175 -3.58 -4.06 -22.88
N GLY A 176 -4.58 -3.58 -22.14
CA GLY A 176 -5.84 -3.08 -22.69
C GLY A 176 -5.83 -1.57 -22.96
N LYS A 177 -6.75 -1.11 -23.83
CA LYS A 177 -6.93 0.31 -24.15
C LYS A 177 -7.98 0.93 -23.22
N GLY A 178 -7.52 1.63 -22.20
CA GLY A 178 -8.38 2.44 -21.30
C GLY A 178 -9.01 1.64 -20.16
N GLU A 179 -9.65 2.37 -19.25
CA GLU A 179 -10.32 1.78 -18.08
C GLU A 179 -11.36 0.72 -18.47
N GLY A 180 -11.52 -0.30 -17.62
CA GLY A 180 -12.45 -1.40 -17.81
C GLY A 180 -11.85 -2.59 -18.58
N SER A 181 -10.64 -2.45 -19.13
CA SER A 181 -9.94 -3.57 -19.75
C SER A 181 -9.11 -4.36 -18.73
N ALA A 182 -8.94 -5.67 -18.93
CA ALA A 182 -8.17 -6.48 -18.01
C ALA A 182 -6.67 -6.35 -18.31
N ASN A 183 -5.85 -6.10 -17.29
CA ASN A 183 -4.38 -6.15 -17.38
C ASN A 183 -3.81 -7.43 -16.74
N ALA A 184 -4.56 -8.52 -16.83
CA ALA A 184 -4.11 -9.81 -16.31
C ALA A 184 -2.75 -10.18 -16.92
N VAL A 185 -1.79 -10.49 -16.05
CA VAL A 185 -0.53 -11.07 -16.46
C VAL A 185 -0.72 -12.57 -16.63
N ASP A 186 -0.36 -13.10 -17.80
CA ASP A 186 -0.28 -14.55 -17.99
C ASP A 186 0.70 -15.11 -16.96
N GLY A 187 0.22 -15.99 -16.09
CA GLY A 187 0.97 -16.58 -14.96
C GLY A 187 2.05 -17.58 -15.39
N GLY A 188 2.79 -17.28 -16.46
CA GLY A 188 3.97 -18.02 -16.87
C GLY A 188 5.17 -17.60 -16.04
N LEU A 189 5.92 -18.57 -15.53
CA LEU A 189 7.30 -18.31 -15.13
C LEU A 189 8.12 -18.19 -16.42
N ASP A 190 8.91 -17.13 -16.55
CA ASP A 190 9.91 -17.05 -17.61
C ASP A 190 10.83 -18.28 -17.48
N ALA A 191 11.20 -18.90 -18.61
CA ALA A 191 12.18 -19.98 -18.59
C ALA A 191 13.50 -19.41 -18.03
N ALA A 192 13.95 -19.97 -16.91
CA ALA A 192 15.20 -19.60 -16.25
C ALA A 192 16.43 -19.87 -17.12
#